data_AF-E8WIZ4-F1
#
_entry.id   AF-E8WIZ4-F1
#
_cell.length_a   1.000
_cell.length_b   1.000
_cell.length_c   1.000
_cell.angle_alpha   90.00
_cell.angle_beta   90.00
_cell.angle_gamma   90.00
#
_symmetry.space_group_name_H-M   'P 1'
#
loop_
_entity.id
_entity.type
_entity.pdbx_description
1 polymer ?
#
loop_
_entity_poly.entity_id
_entity_poly.type
_entity_poly.pdbx_seq_one_letter_code
_entity_poly.pdbx_strand_id
1 'polypeptide(L)'
;MTTLRRWKPVLSVAELLFAALSLVAVRQADRAMDKSAIGDLERFAFWNSIVGLSVMLFFLFWVAAVLLAFFARQRGEFASASRYWKDLVPDVLLPPVVLAAGWLAYVIFF
;
A
#
# COMPACT_ATOMS: atom_id res chain seq x y z
N MET A 1 18.94 -18.56 -8.41
CA MET A 1 18.23 -17.41 -7.82
C MET A 1 16.78 -17.80 -7.64
N THR A 2 16.27 -17.91 -6.40
CA THR A 2 14.86 -18.28 -6.16
C THR A 2 13.95 -17.18 -6.70
N THR A 3 12.84 -17.57 -7.35
CA THR A 3 11.82 -16.70 -7.93
C THR A 3 11.33 -15.63 -6.93
N LEU A 4 11.34 -15.98 -5.65
CA LEU A 4 11.00 -15.16 -4.50
C LEU A 4 11.84 -13.88 -4.36
N ARG A 5 13.14 -13.95 -4.65
CA ARG A 5 14.06 -12.81 -4.52
C ARG A 5 13.87 -11.77 -5.64
N ARG A 6 13.25 -12.18 -6.76
CA ARG A 6 12.98 -11.31 -7.91
C ARG A 6 11.65 -10.57 -7.79
N TRP A 7 10.61 -11.23 -7.28
CA TRP A 7 9.26 -10.67 -7.25
C TRP A 7 8.98 -9.77 -6.04
N LYS A 8 9.65 -9.98 -4.90
CA LYS A 8 9.50 -9.15 -3.70
C LYS A 8 9.68 -7.65 -3.92
N PRO A 9 10.81 -7.16 -4.47
CA PRO A 9 11.00 -5.72 -4.66
C PRO A 9 9.95 -5.13 -5.62
N VAL A 10 9.50 -5.92 -6.59
CA VAL A 10 8.44 -5.49 -7.53
C VAL A 10 7.11 -5.32 -6.79
N LEU A 11 6.75 -6.26 -5.91
CA LEU A 11 5.53 -6.17 -5.09
C LEU A 11 5.60 -4.96 -4.14
N SER A 12 6.70 -4.77 -3.42
CA SER A 12 6.84 -3.64 -2.50
C SER A 12 6.83 -2.28 -3.21
N VAL A 13 7.45 -2.18 -4.39
CA VAL A 13 7.37 -0.95 -5.21
C VAL A 13 5.95 -0.69 -5.68
N ALA A 14 5.22 -1.72 -6.11
CA ALA A 14 3.82 -1.59 -6.51
C ALA A 14 2.93 -1.16 -5.34
N GLU A 15 3.10 -1.76 -4.17
CA GLU A 15 2.38 -1.38 -2.94
C GLU A 15 2.63 0.09 -2.58
N LEU A 16 3.88 0.53 -2.55
CA LEU A 16 4.21 1.93 -2.25
C LEU A 16 3.64 2.90 -3.29
N LEU A 17 3.63 2.50 -4.57
CA LEU A 17 3.02 3.28 -5.65
C LEU A 17 1.50 3.43 -5.45
N PHE A 18 0.79 2.35 -5.13
CA PHE A 18 -0.66 2.43 -4.87
C PHE A 18 -0.98 3.16 -3.57
N ALA A 19 -0.14 3.04 -2.54
CA ALA A 19 -0.27 3.83 -1.33
C ALA A 19 -0.12 5.33 -1.64
N ALA A 20 0.91 5.73 -2.39
CA ALA A 20 1.11 7.11 -2.81
C ALA A 20 -0.04 7.64 -3.69
N LEU A 21 -0.51 6.83 -4.65
CA LEU A 21 -1.66 7.18 -5.49
C LEU A 21 -2.92 7.41 -4.66
N SER A 22 -3.18 6.56 -3.65
CA SER A 22 -4.33 6.74 -2.77
C SER A 22 -4.27 8.07 -2.02
N LEU A 23 -3.11 8.46 -1.49
CA LEU A 23 -2.95 9.72 -0.74
C LEU A 23 -3.09 10.94 -1.64
N VAL A 24 -2.55 10.90 -2.85
CA VAL A 24 -2.72 11.97 -3.84
C VAL A 24 -4.19 12.08 -4.24
N ALA A 25 -4.86 10.96 -4.49
CA ALA A 25 -6.26 10.94 -4.87
C ALA A 25 -7.18 11.46 -3.75
N VAL A 26 -6.91 11.12 -2.48
CA VAL A 26 -7.64 11.67 -1.33
C VAL A 26 -7.51 13.20 -1.30
N ARG A 27 -6.31 13.74 -1.46
CA ARG A 27 -6.09 15.19 -1.50
C ARG A 27 -6.81 15.88 -2.66
N GLN A 28 -6.90 15.22 -3.81
CA GLN A 28 -7.60 15.77 -4.98
C GLN A 28 -9.12 15.67 -4.84
N ALA A 29 -9.63 14.60 -4.21
CA ALA A 29 -11.04 14.47 -3.84
C ALA A 29 -11.44 15.59 -2.87
N ASP A 30 -10.63 15.84 -1.85
CA ASP A 30 -10.87 16.91 -0.88
C ASP A 30 -10.85 18.30 -1.53
N ARG A 31 -9.89 18.58 -2.42
CA ARG A 31 -9.88 19.83 -3.21
C ARG A 31 -11.09 20.01 -4.13
N ALA A 32 -11.72 18.91 -4.56
CA ALA A 32 -12.92 18.99 -5.38
C ALA A 32 -14.17 19.33 -4.54
N MET A 33 -14.12 19.03 -3.24
CA MET A 33 -15.14 19.41 -2.26
C MET A 33 -14.79 20.78 -1.67
N ASP A 34 -15.47 21.83 -2.12
CA ASP A 34 -15.30 23.13 -1.50
C ASP A 34 -15.80 23.08 -0.04
N LYS A 35 -15.12 23.76 0.91
CA LYS A 35 -15.48 23.70 2.36
C LYS A 35 -16.92 24.19 2.66
N SER A 36 -17.58 24.78 1.68
CA SER A 36 -18.97 25.22 1.66
C SER A 36 -19.97 24.17 1.14
N ALA A 37 -19.53 22.94 0.82
CA ALA A 37 -20.32 21.85 0.22
C ALA A 37 -20.91 22.14 -1.17
N ILE A 38 -20.47 23.22 -1.83
CA ILE A 38 -20.76 23.53 -3.25
C ILE A 38 -19.60 23.00 -4.12
N GLY A 39 -19.20 21.76 -3.86
CA GLY A 39 -18.10 21.10 -4.58
C GLY A 39 -18.55 20.48 -5.90
N ASP A 40 -17.60 20.27 -6.80
CA ASP A 40 -17.81 19.50 -8.03
C ASP A 40 -17.93 18.01 -7.68
N LEU A 41 -19.19 17.55 -7.54
CA LEU A 41 -19.55 16.18 -7.16
C LEU A 41 -18.99 15.13 -8.13
N GLU A 42 -18.95 15.41 -9.43
CA GLU A 42 -18.42 14.48 -10.43
C GLU A 42 -16.92 14.30 -10.24
N ARG A 43 -16.21 15.41 -10.04
CA ARG A 43 -14.76 15.40 -9.80
C ARG A 43 -14.41 14.74 -8.47
N PHE A 44 -15.20 14.98 -7.41
CA PHE A 44 -15.06 14.27 -6.14
C PHE A 44 -15.25 12.76 -6.33
N ALA A 45 -16.35 12.34 -6.96
CA ALA A 45 -16.66 10.92 -7.18
C ALA A 45 -15.56 10.21 -7.98
N PHE A 46 -15.01 10.87 -9.00
CA PHE A 46 -13.88 10.35 -9.77
C PHE A 46 -12.65 10.11 -8.90
N TRP A 47 -12.17 11.12 -8.16
CA TRP A 47 -10.98 10.97 -7.33
C TRP A 47 -11.20 9.99 -6.17
N ASN A 48 -12.38 10.00 -5.55
CA ASN A 48 -12.75 9.05 -4.51
C ASN A 48 -12.78 7.60 -5.03
N SER A 49 -13.20 7.39 -6.27
CA SER A 49 -13.12 6.07 -6.92
C SER A 49 -11.67 5.62 -7.11
N ILE A 50 -10.76 6.54 -7.47
CA ILE A 50 -9.32 6.26 -7.57
C ILE A 50 -8.73 5.89 -6.19
N VAL A 51 -9.16 6.55 -5.11
CA VAL A 51 -8.76 6.17 -3.74
C VAL A 51 -9.14 4.72 -3.47
N GLY A 52 -10.41 4.36 -3.68
CA GLY A 52 -10.91 3.01 -3.46
C GLY A 52 -10.18 1.96 -4.28
N LEU A 53 -10.00 2.19 -5.58
CA LEU A 53 -9.27 1.28 -6.48
C LEU A 53 -7.80 1.14 -6.07
N SER A 54 -7.13 2.23 -5.68
CA SER A 54 -5.73 2.20 -5.26
C SER A 54 -5.56 1.40 -3.96
N VAL A 55 -6.44 1.60 -2.98
CA VAL A 55 -6.42 0.83 -1.72
C VAL A 55 -6.72 -0.65 -1.97
N MET A 56 -7.66 -0.96 -2.85
CA MET A 56 -7.95 -2.35 -3.24
C MET A 56 -6.73 -3.02 -3.90
N LEU A 57 -6.10 -2.36 -4.86
CA LEU A 57 -4.90 -2.88 -5.53
C LEU A 57 -3.74 -3.04 -4.54
N PHE A 58 -3.50 -2.04 -3.69
CA PHE A 58 -2.54 -2.14 -2.58
C PHE A 58 -2.77 -3.41 -1.75
N PHE A 59 -4.02 -3.65 -1.33
CA PHE A 59 -4.36 -4.80 -0.52
C PHE A 59 -4.09 -6.13 -1.26
N LEU A 60 -4.41 -6.21 -2.55
CA LEU A 60 -4.15 -7.41 -3.35
C LEU A 60 -2.65 -7.71 -3.46
N PHE A 61 -1.81 -6.68 -3.71
CA PHE A 61 -0.36 -6.85 -3.75
C PHE A 61 0.18 -7.25 -2.37
N TRP A 62 -0.32 -6.65 -1.31
CA TRP A 62 0.06 -6.97 0.06
C TRP A 62 -0.27 -8.41 0.45
N VAL A 63 -1.49 -8.89 0.13
CA VAL A 63 -1.85 -10.29 0.34
C VAL A 63 -0.93 -11.21 -0.46
N ALA A 64 -0.61 -10.87 -1.71
CA ALA A 64 0.33 -11.65 -2.50
C ALA A 64 1.73 -11.69 -1.88
N ALA A 65 2.22 -10.56 -1.33
CA ALA A 65 3.49 -10.49 -0.61
C ALA A 65 3.49 -11.35 0.67
N VAL A 66 2.40 -11.32 1.45
CA VAL A 66 2.21 -12.17 2.64
C VAL A 66 2.19 -13.65 2.28
N LEU A 67 1.48 -14.04 1.22
CA LEU A 67 1.43 -15.43 0.76
C LEU A 67 2.81 -15.88 0.29
N LEU A 68 3.51 -15.06 -0.50
CA LEU A 68 4.86 -15.34 -0.96
C LEU A 68 5.83 -15.51 0.23
N ALA A 69 5.71 -14.65 1.23
CA ALA A 69 6.44 -14.71 2.50
C ALA A 69 6.17 -16.02 3.27
N PHE A 70 4.91 -16.43 3.34
CA PHE A 70 4.49 -17.66 4.01
C PHE A 70 5.02 -18.92 3.30
N PHE A 71 4.88 -19.00 1.97
CA PHE A 71 5.40 -20.12 1.18
C PHE A 71 6.93 -20.21 1.20
N ALA A 72 7.63 -19.06 1.20
CA ALA A 72 9.08 -19.02 1.36
C ALA A 72 9.54 -19.67 2.68
N ARG A 73 8.80 -19.40 3.76
CA ARG A 73 9.06 -20.01 5.07
C ARG A 73 8.81 -21.51 5.06
N GLN A 74 7.70 -21.97 4.48
CA GLN A 74 7.39 -23.41 4.40
C GLN A 74 8.44 -24.20 3.60
N ARG A 75 9.03 -23.59 2.57
CA ARG A 75 10.08 -24.20 1.74
C ARG A 75 11.47 -24.19 2.38
N GLY A 76 11.62 -23.66 3.61
CA GLY A 76 12.90 -23.58 4.29
C GLY A 76 13.90 -22.62 3.62
N GLU A 77 13.43 -21.64 2.84
CA GLU A 77 14.30 -20.68 2.15
C GLU A 77 15.05 -19.73 3.12
N PHE A 78 14.74 -19.78 4.41
CA PHE A 78 15.42 -19.02 5.46
C PHE A 78 16.23 -19.95 6.37
N ALA A 79 17.55 -19.76 6.35
CA ALA A 79 18.50 -20.52 7.17
C ALA A 79 18.37 -20.29 8.68
N SER A 80 17.68 -19.22 9.11
CA SER A 80 17.41 -18.96 10.53
C SER A 80 16.21 -18.01 10.72
N ALA A 81 15.58 -18.09 11.90
CA ALA A 81 14.51 -17.16 12.28
C ALA A 81 14.98 -15.69 12.28
N SER A 82 16.26 -15.43 12.60
CA SER A 82 16.81 -14.07 12.58
C SER A 82 16.86 -13.46 11.18
N ARG A 83 17.20 -14.25 10.14
CA ARG A 83 17.16 -13.77 8.74
C ARG A 83 15.74 -13.49 8.28
N TYR A 84 14.78 -14.31 8.69
CA TYR A 84 13.36 -14.08 8.40
C TYR A 84 12.88 -12.70 8.91
N TRP A 85 13.17 -12.37 10.17
CA TRP A 85 12.77 -11.08 10.76
C TRP A 85 13.50 -9.87 10.16
N LYS A 86 14.74 -10.05 9.69
CA LYS A 86 15.51 -8.95 9.07
C LYS A 86 15.12 -8.69 7.62
N ASP A 87 14.85 -9.74 6.86
CA ASP A 87 14.73 -9.62 5.41
C ASP A 87 13.28 -9.64 4.90
N LEU A 88 12.34 -10.22 5.64
CA LEU A 88 10.96 -10.42 5.15
C LEU A 88 9.94 -9.54 5.84
N VAL A 89 10.11 -9.34 7.15
CA VAL A 89 9.16 -8.61 7.97
C VAL A 89 9.08 -7.13 7.59
N PRO A 90 10.20 -6.43 7.30
CA PRO A 90 10.13 -5.06 6.79
C PRO A 90 9.36 -4.98 5.47
N ASP A 91 9.60 -5.87 4.52
CA ASP A 91 8.94 -5.84 3.21
C ASP A 91 7.42 -6.02 3.30
N VAL A 92 6.93 -6.79 4.30
CA VAL A 92 5.50 -7.05 4.49
C VAL A 92 4.83 -6.01 5.40
N LEU A 93 5.54 -5.47 6.39
CA LEU A 93 4.97 -4.54 7.36
C LEU A 93 5.15 -3.07 6.99
N LEU A 94 6.24 -2.71 6.30
CA LEU A 94 6.53 -1.32 5.96
C LEU A 94 5.46 -0.71 5.03
N PRO A 95 5.01 -1.36 3.95
CA PRO A 95 3.98 -0.81 3.08
C PRO A 95 2.66 -0.45 3.80
N PRO A 96 2.02 -1.32 4.61
CA PRO A 96 0.81 -0.95 5.33
C PRO A 96 1.05 0.08 6.42
N VAL A 97 2.22 0.06 7.09
CA VAL A 97 2.60 1.12 8.05
C VAL A 97 2.72 2.48 7.36
N VAL A 98 3.32 2.54 6.17
CA VAL A 98 3.44 3.77 5.37
C VAL A 98 2.07 4.28 4.96
N LEU A 99 1.19 3.39 4.47
CA LEU A 99 -0.18 3.77 4.12
C LEU A 99 -0.94 4.32 5.33
N ALA A 100 -0.89 3.62 6.46
CA ALA A 100 -1.56 4.04 7.70
C ALA A 100 -1.01 5.38 8.22
N ALA A 101 0.31 5.56 8.22
CA ALA A 101 0.95 6.81 8.61
C ALA A 101 0.59 7.97 7.66
N GLY A 102 0.50 7.71 6.35
CA GLY A 102 0.08 8.70 5.36
C GLY A 102 -1.38 9.14 5.57
N TRP A 103 -2.27 8.19 5.83
CA TRP A 103 -3.67 8.49 6.18
C TRP A 103 -3.80 9.24 7.50
N LEU A 104 -3.05 8.84 8.53
CA LEU A 104 -3.03 9.54 9.81
C LEU A 104 -2.55 10.99 9.64
N ALA A 105 -1.45 11.19 8.91
CA ALA A 105 -0.94 12.52 8.58
C ALA A 105 -1.98 13.35 7.82
N TYR A 106 -2.68 12.72 6.86
CA TYR A 106 -3.76 13.39 6.16
C TYR A 106 -4.85 13.89 7.11
N VAL A 107 -5.38 13.02 7.98
CA VAL A 107 -6.44 13.36 8.95
C VAL A 107 -6.01 14.42 9.97
N ILE A 108 -4.73 14.46 10.35
CA ILE A 108 -4.22 15.42 11.35
C ILE A 108 -3.96 16.79 10.74
N PHE A 109 -3.46 16.85 9.50
CA PHE A 109 -2.96 18.09 8.90
C PHE A 109 -3.89 18.73 7.87
N PHE A 110 -4.97 18.05 7.46
CA PHE A 110 -5.96 18.53 6.49
C PHE A 110 -7.38 18.41 7.06
#